data_AF-A0A2E0WLG7-F1
#
_entry.id   AF-A0A2E0WLG7-F1
#
_cell.length_a   1.000
_cell.length_b   1.000
_cell.length_c   1.000
_cell.angle_alpha   90.00
_cell.angle_beta   90.00
_cell.angle_gamma   90.00
#
_symmetry.space_group_name_H-M   'P 1'
#
loop_
_entity.id
_entity.type
_entity.pdbx_description
1 polymer ?
#
loop_
_entity_poly.entity_id
_entity_poly.type
_entity_poly.pdbx_seq_one_letter_code
_entity_poly.pdbx_strand_id
1 'polypeptide(L)'
;MNRYLGETDFHHDAHERLGVLITNLGTPTAPTPRAVRKYLAEFLWDPRVVEVPRPLWWLILHGVILRIRPGRVAHAYASVWEEDGSPL
;
A
#
# COMPACT_ATOMS: atom_id res chain seq x y z
N MET A 1 1.36 8.06 -22.75
CA MET A 1 0.22 8.09 -23.69
C MET A 1 -0.79 7.07 -23.18
N ASN A 2 -1.82 7.51 -22.45
CA ASN A 2 -2.84 6.58 -21.94
C ASN A 2 -3.70 6.13 -23.12
N ARG A 3 -3.57 4.85 -23.48
CA ARG A 3 -4.42 4.24 -24.50
C ARG A 3 -5.73 3.87 -23.82
N TYR A 4 -6.67 4.82 -23.82
CA TYR A 4 -8.05 4.51 -23.47
C TYR A 4 -8.60 3.55 -24.53
N LEU A 5 -8.81 2.31 -24.15
CA LEU A 5 -9.58 1.35 -24.94
C LEU A 5 -11.04 1.66 -24.59
N GLY A 6 -11.71 2.43 -25.45
CA GLY A 6 -13.15 2.63 -25.34
C GLY A 6 -13.87 1.31 -25.57
N GLU A 7 -15.08 1.20 -25.00
CA GLU A 7 -15.94 0.04 -25.24
C GLU A 7 -16.28 -0.01 -26.75
N THR A 8 -15.76 -1.01 -27.46
CA THR A 8 -15.99 -1.15 -28.92
C THR A 8 -17.40 -1.59 -29.26
N ASP A 9 -18.18 -2.00 -28.24
CA ASP A 9 -19.50 -2.62 -28.36
C ASP A 9 -20.54 -1.91 -27.47
N PHE A 10 -20.48 -0.57 -27.41
CA PHE A 10 -21.43 0.22 -26.63
C PHE A 10 -22.81 0.24 -27.30
N HIS A 11 -23.77 -0.46 -26.71
CA HIS A 11 -25.18 -0.42 -27.11
C HIS A 11 -25.94 0.61 -26.28
N HIS A 12 -26.69 1.50 -26.95
CA HIS A 12 -27.50 2.53 -26.27
C HIS A 12 -28.69 1.93 -25.50
N ASP A 13 -29.08 0.69 -25.82
CA ASP A 13 -30.12 -0.08 -25.13
C ASP A 13 -29.55 -0.98 -24.01
N ALA A 14 -28.23 -0.92 -23.74
CA ALA A 14 -27.63 -1.69 -22.67
C ALA A 14 -28.08 -1.15 -21.30
N HIS A 15 -28.50 -2.04 -20.41
CA HIS A 15 -28.79 -1.68 -19.02
C HIS A 15 -27.55 -1.10 -18.33
N GLU A 16 -27.73 0.03 -17.64
CA GLU A 16 -26.69 0.67 -16.83
C GLU A 16 -26.10 -0.34 -15.82
N ARG A 17 -24.78 -0.45 -15.78
CA ARG A 17 -24.06 -1.29 -14.82
C ARG A 17 -23.28 -0.40 -13.87
N LEU A 18 -23.54 -0.53 -12.57
CA LEU A 18 -22.75 0.13 -11.54
C LEU A 18 -21.49 -0.67 -11.25
N GLY A 19 -20.32 -0.11 -11.59
CA GLY A 19 -19.04 -0.62 -11.14
C GLY A 19 -18.69 -0.07 -9.76
N VAL A 20 -18.47 -0.93 -8.77
CA VAL A 20 -17.99 -0.55 -7.44
C VAL A 20 -16.54 -0.99 -7.30
N LEU A 21 -15.63 -0.03 -7.09
CA LEU A 21 -14.23 -0.29 -6.81
C LEU A 21 -13.98 -0.15 -5.30
N ILE A 22 -13.65 -1.26 -4.64
CA ILE A 22 -13.18 -1.26 -3.25
C ILE A 22 -11.66 -1.33 -3.27
N THR A 23 -11.00 -0.34 -2.67
CA THR A 23 -9.53 -0.30 -2.57
C THR A 23 -9.11 -0.17 -1.13
N ASN A 24 -8.02 -0.84 -0.76
CA ASN A 24 -7.33 -0.65 0.51
C ASN A 24 -5.83 -0.51 0.25
N LEU A 25 -5.11 0.02 1.23
CA LEU A 25 -3.64 0.17 1.20
C LEU A 25 -2.92 -1.17 1.22
N GLY A 26 -3.61 -2.23 1.65
CA GLY A 26 -3.04 -3.56 1.82
C GLY A 26 -2.25 -3.69 3.12
N THR A 27 -1.66 -4.87 3.32
CA THR A 27 -1.00 -5.27 4.55
C THR A 27 0.35 -5.94 4.25
N PRO A 28 1.29 -5.95 5.20
CA PRO A 28 2.54 -6.67 5.02
C PRO A 28 2.26 -8.16 4.83
N THR A 29 3.04 -8.83 3.97
CA THR A 29 2.85 -10.27 3.66
C THR A 29 3.07 -11.21 4.85
N ALA A 30 3.70 -10.72 5.93
CA ALA A 30 3.90 -11.45 7.18
C ALA A 30 4.14 -10.46 8.33
N PRO A 31 3.86 -10.84 9.59
CA PRO A 31 4.14 -10.03 10.78
C PRO A 31 5.63 -10.08 11.17
N THR A 32 6.53 -10.20 10.18
CA THR A 32 7.97 -10.25 10.40
C THR A 32 8.58 -8.88 10.16
N PRO A 33 9.64 -8.49 10.91
CA PRO A 33 10.32 -7.21 10.69
C PRO A 33 10.78 -6.99 9.25
N ARG A 34 11.15 -8.06 8.53
CA ARG A 34 11.58 -7.99 7.13
C ARG A 34 10.44 -7.67 6.18
N ALA A 35 9.28 -8.30 6.34
CA ALA A 35 8.09 -8.04 5.52
C ALA A 35 7.52 -6.64 5.82
N VAL A 36 7.43 -6.27 7.10
CA VAL A 36 7.00 -4.93 7.52
C VAL A 36 7.94 -3.85 7.00
N ARG A 37 9.26 -4.07 7.01
CA ARG A 37 10.23 -3.13 6.43
C ARG A 37 9.99 -2.91 4.95
N LYS A 38 9.71 -3.97 4.18
CA LYS A 38 9.43 -3.87 2.74
C LYS A 38 8.15 -3.06 2.50
N TYR A 39 7.07 -3.40 3.20
CA TYR A 39 5.80 -2.68 3.14
C TYR A 39 5.95 -1.20 3.49
N LEU A 40 6.62 -0.87 4.61
CA LEU A 40 6.86 0.52 5.00
C LEU A 40 7.72 1.28 3.99
N ALA A 41 8.70 0.63 3.37
CA ALA A 41 9.53 1.27 2.36
C ALA A 41 8.71 1.65 1.11
N GLU A 42 7.80 0.79 0.67
CA GLU A 42 6.92 1.06 -0.46
C GLU A 42 5.87 2.12 -0.11
N PHE A 43 5.20 1.97 1.03
CA PHE A 43 4.13 2.88 1.48
C PHE A 43 4.64 4.30 1.76
N LEU A 44 5.73 4.43 2.51
CA LEU A 44 6.27 5.73 2.89
C LEU A 44 7.06 6.41 1.77
N TRP A 45 7.35 5.72 0.67
CA TRP A 45 8.00 6.34 -0.49
C TRP A 45 7.02 7.11 -1.39
N ASP A 46 5.72 6.91 -1.21
CA ASP A 46 4.68 7.61 -1.95
C ASP A 46 4.66 9.12 -1.58
N PRO A 47 4.87 10.03 -2.55
CA PRO A 47 4.76 11.47 -2.33
C PRO A 47 3.38 11.92 -1.82
N ARG A 48 2.33 11.13 -2.03
CA ARG A 48 0.97 11.39 -1.54
C ARG A 48 0.81 11.12 -0.04
N VAL A 49 1.70 10.31 0.53
CA VAL A 49 1.70 10.00 1.96
C VAL A 49 2.62 10.96 2.71
N VAL A 50 3.74 11.37 2.10
CA VAL A 50 4.74 12.24 2.74
C VAL A 50 5.18 13.38 1.81
N GLU A 51 4.83 14.60 2.20
CA GLU A 51 5.13 15.84 1.47
C GLU A 51 6.44 16.49 1.93
N VAL A 52 7.55 15.75 1.91
CA VAL A 52 8.89 16.25 2.30
C VAL A 52 9.82 16.21 1.08
N PRO A 53 10.77 17.17 0.92
CA PRO A 53 11.74 17.13 -0.18
C PRO A 53 12.42 15.77 -0.31
N ARG A 54 12.39 15.18 -1.51
CA ARG A 54 12.76 13.77 -1.73
C ARG A 54 14.16 13.38 -1.23
N PRO A 55 15.22 14.19 -1.39
CA PRO A 55 16.54 13.83 -0.87
C PRO A 55 16.56 13.73 0.66
N LEU A 56 15.90 14.68 1.34
CA LEU A 56 15.80 14.70 2.79
C LEU A 56 14.96 13.51 3.28
N TRP A 57 13.83 13.26 2.62
CA TRP A 57 12.97 12.14 2.97
C TRP A 57 13.65 10.78 2.76
N TRP A 58 14.41 10.63 1.67
CA TRP A 58 15.17 9.40 1.41
C TRP A 58 16.16 9.10 2.53
N LEU A 59 16.86 10.12 3.04
CA LEU A 59 17.80 10.01 4.17
C LEU A 59 17.07 9.62 5.47
N ILE A 60 15.93 10.24 5.76
CA ILE A 60 15.13 9.95 6.95
C ILE A 60 14.57 8.52 6.88
N LEU A 61 14.01 8.14 5.73
CA LEU A 61 13.40 6.84 5.50
C LEU A 61 14.43 5.71 5.65
N HIS A 62 15.55 5.78 4.92
CA HIS A 62 16.56 4.71 4.92
C HIS A 62 17.54 4.80 6.10
N GLY A 63 17.75 6.00 6.65
CA GLY A 63 18.68 6.23 7.76
C GLY A 63 18.08 5.91 9.13
N VAL A 64 16.82 6.28 9.36
CA VAL A 64 16.18 6.23 10.68
C VAL A 64 14.98 5.29 10.68
N ILE A 65 13.99 5.54 9.81
CA ILE A 65 12.69 4.85 9.89
C ILE A 65 12.82 3.36 9.62
N LEU A 66 13.46 2.97 8.51
CA LEU A 66 13.60 1.55 8.11
C LEU A 66 14.60 0.76 8.96
N ARG A 67 15.41 1.44 9.79
CA ARG A 67 16.34 0.79 10.73
C ARG A 67 15.72 0.57 12.12
N ILE A 68 14.98 1.55 12.63
CA ILE A 68 14.54 1.55 14.03
C ILE A 68 13.10 1.05 14.17
N ARG A 69 12.22 1.48 13.25
CA ARG A 69 10.77 1.31 13.38
C ARG A 69 10.22 -0.09 13.05
N PRO A 70 10.83 -0.95 12.20
CA PRO A 70 10.20 -2.21 11.79
C PRO A 70 9.99 -3.19 12.94
N GLY A 71 10.88 -3.23 13.93
CA GLY A 71 10.74 -4.15 15.06
C GLY A 71 9.52 -3.85 15.92
N ARG A 72 9.31 -2.58 16.26
CA ARG A 72 8.13 -2.14 17.05
C ARG A 72 6.83 -2.33 16.28
N VAL A 73 6.83 -1.97 15.00
CA VAL A 73 5.65 -2.06 14.14
C VAL A 73 5.29 -3.52 13.85
N ALA A 74 6.28 -4.40 13.64
CA ALA A 74 6.03 -5.83 13.48
C ALA A 74 5.42 -6.46 14.73
N HIS A 75 5.82 -6.03 15.94
CA HIS A 75 5.18 -6.52 17.16
C HIS A 75 3.70 -6.12 17.25
N ALA A 76 3.35 -4.89 16.85
CA ALA A 76 1.96 -4.47 16.75
C ALA A 76 1.18 -5.30 15.71
N TYR A 77 1.74 -5.51 14.51
CA TYR A 77 1.11 -6.37 13.50
C TYR A 77 0.96 -7.82 13.97
N ALA A 78 1.93 -8.36 14.71
CA ALA A 78 1.86 -9.70 15.28
C ALA A 78 0.75 -9.83 16.33
N SER A 79 0.46 -8.76 17.08
CA SER A 79 -0.60 -8.78 18.10
C SER A 79 -2.02 -8.85 17.54
N VAL A 80 -2.20 -8.50 16.27
CA VAL A 80 -3.49 -8.51 15.56
C VAL A 80 -3.52 -9.53 14.42
N TRP A 81 -2.55 -10.46 14.39
CA TRP A 81 -2.42 -11.47 13.34
C TRP A 81 -3.25 -12.70 13.69
N GLU A 82 -4.15 -13.10 12.79
CA GLU A 82 -5.00 -14.30 12.96
C GLU A 82 -4.47 -15.48 12.12
N GLU A 83 -5.01 -16.69 12.32
CA GLU A 83 -4.57 -17.89 11.59
C GLU A 83 -4.77 -17.79 10.07
N ASP A 84 -5.79 -17.04 9.63
CA ASP A 84 -6.07 -16.74 8.21
C ASP A 84 -5.25 -15.55 7.67
N GLY A 85 -4.43 -14.89 8.50
CA GLY A 85 -3.54 -13.80 8.10
C GLY A 85 -3.93 -12.43 8.66
N SER A 86 -3.75 -11.39 7.85
CA SER A 86 -4.10 -10.03 8.25
C SER A 86 -5.62 -9.82 8.15
N PRO A 87 -6.27 -9.11 9.09
CA PRO A 87 -7.73 -8.96 9.16
C PRO A 87 -8.34 -7.99 8.12
N LEU A 88 -7.69 -7.80 6.96
CA LEU A 88 -8.11 -6.87 5.89
C LEU A 88 -8.40 -7.60 4.58
#